data_AF-Q1NCD1-F1
#
_entry.id   AF-Q1NCD1-F1
#
_cell.length_a   1.000
_cell.length_b   1.000
_cell.length_c   1.000
_cell.angle_alpha   90.00
_cell.angle_beta   90.00
_cell.angle_gamma   90.00
#
_symmetry.space_group_name_H-M   'P 1'
#
loop_
_entity.id
_entity.type
_entity.pdbx_description
1 polymer ?
#
loop_
_entity_poly.entity_id
_entity_poly.type
_entity_poly.pdbx_seq_one_letter_code
_entity_poly.pdbx_strand_id
1 'polypeptide(L)'
;MSQLLSTSLGPVRLIGENATPIWGMPNAERNRRMAESAAKNGRRLANGHELLFNLTYAFDPLLLTLALEAPGTLFTWGEAPIVGQVAQGADPLRAPHIIDLSDGRRLYNRQLRKLEQPMVRELTPASRREIERRSYFGAYKGVTDLLTKYLWPELALVLTRIAAQLRMTPNMVSVIGVSLCLLATFLFAKGLYWTGFLSGFIFMVLDTVDGKLARCTITSSKWGNVIDHGVDLVHPPFWWYFWGTGLAYWGLQLPGTTFAFVMTAVVAGYVLQRLIEGMFLKDFKMDIHVWRRFDSQFRLITARRNPNMVILFVALLFGRPDIGLVALAWWTIISLIVHAVRLAQAYGQARSGRPIVSWMDEAEGQA
;
A
#
# COMPACT_ATOMS: atom_id res chain seq x y z
N MET A 1 17.45 31.81 -4.74
CA MET A 1 16.13 32.40 -5.07
C MET A 1 15.06 31.74 -4.21
N SER A 2 14.03 32.48 -3.79
CA SER A 2 12.89 31.95 -3.05
C SER A 2 11.58 32.39 -3.68
N GLN A 3 10.64 31.46 -3.84
CA GLN A 3 9.32 31.70 -4.42
C GLN A 3 8.24 31.45 -3.36
N LEU A 4 7.26 32.35 -3.26
CA LEU A 4 6.09 32.17 -2.40
C LEU A 4 4.92 31.62 -3.23
N LEU A 5 4.28 30.58 -2.71
CA LEU A 5 3.08 29.98 -3.27
C LEU A 5 1.96 30.02 -2.22
N SER A 6 0.76 30.41 -2.64
CA SER A 6 -0.44 30.25 -1.82
C SER A 6 -1.05 28.88 -2.09
N THR A 7 -1.23 28.08 -1.04
CA THR A 7 -1.91 26.78 -1.09
C THR A 7 -3.10 26.78 -0.16
N SER A 8 -3.97 25.77 -0.26
CA SER A 8 -5.08 25.59 0.69
C SER A 8 -4.61 25.36 2.14
N LEU A 9 -3.32 25.03 2.35
CA LEU A 9 -2.72 24.87 3.68
C LEU A 9 -2.29 26.22 4.30
N GLY A 10 -2.02 27.21 3.44
CA GLY A 10 -1.42 28.50 3.79
C GLY A 10 -0.21 28.85 2.90
N PRO A 11 0.59 29.86 3.30
CA PRO A 11 1.76 30.29 2.55
C PRO A 11 2.85 29.21 2.55
N VAL A 12 3.41 28.97 1.38
CA VAL A 12 4.51 28.03 1.15
C VAL A 12 5.68 28.77 0.53
N ARG A 13 6.83 28.76 1.20
CA ARG A 13 8.10 29.29 0.71
C ARG A 13 8.93 28.17 0.11
N LEU A 14 9.15 28.23 -1.19
CA LEU A 14 10.09 27.37 -1.90
C LEU A 14 11.45 28.04 -1.91
N ILE A 15 12.50 27.30 -1.55
CA ILE A 15 13.89 27.73 -1.64
C ILE A 15 14.68 26.82 -2.58
N GLY A 16 15.66 27.42 -3.27
CA GLY A 16 16.42 26.74 -4.30
C GLY A 16 15.61 26.53 -5.57
N GLU A 17 16.27 26.00 -6.60
CA GLU A 17 15.66 25.66 -7.89
C GLU A 17 16.15 24.29 -8.32
N ASN A 18 15.29 23.52 -9.00
CA ASN A 18 15.66 22.21 -9.49
C ASN A 18 14.87 21.84 -10.74
N ALA A 19 15.58 21.69 -11.86
CA ALA A 19 15.00 21.29 -13.13
C ALA A 19 14.79 19.77 -13.25
N THR A 20 15.38 18.97 -12.35
CA THR A 20 15.28 17.51 -12.39
C THR A 20 13.86 17.08 -12.02
N PRO A 21 13.11 16.42 -12.92
CA PRO A 21 11.79 15.93 -12.57
C PRO A 21 11.90 14.65 -11.73
N ILE A 22 10.89 14.43 -10.87
CA ILE A 22 10.73 13.23 -10.05
C ILE A 22 9.32 12.69 -10.32
N TRP A 23 9.18 11.39 -10.62
CA TRP A 23 7.88 10.80 -10.96
C TRP A 23 7.11 11.56 -12.07
N GLY A 24 7.84 12.00 -13.11
CA GLY A 24 7.23 12.66 -14.27
C GLY A 24 6.77 14.11 -14.03
N MET A 25 7.09 14.71 -12.88
CA MET A 25 6.71 16.09 -12.55
C MET A 25 7.88 16.91 -11.95
N PRO A 26 7.82 18.25 -11.98
CA PRO A 26 8.77 19.09 -11.25
C PRO A 26 8.69 18.87 -9.73
N ASN A 27 9.81 19.01 -9.02
CA ASN A 27 9.82 18.85 -7.56
C ASN A 27 8.94 19.91 -6.84
N ALA A 28 8.86 21.12 -7.41
CA ALA A 28 7.95 22.16 -6.93
C ALA A 28 6.47 21.72 -6.96
N GLU A 29 6.05 21.06 -8.04
CA GLU A 29 4.68 20.52 -8.16
C GLU A 29 4.44 19.38 -7.16
N ARG A 30 5.42 18.50 -6.96
CA ARG A 30 5.33 17.44 -5.94
C ARG A 30 5.13 18.03 -4.54
N ASN A 31 5.91 19.04 -4.17
CA ASN A 31 5.83 19.69 -2.86
C ASN A 31 4.52 20.48 -2.68
N ARG A 32 4.05 21.18 -3.73
CA ARG A 32 2.73 21.83 -3.74
C ARG A 32 1.61 20.80 -3.48
N ARG A 33 1.65 19.64 -4.15
CA ARG A 33 0.68 18.56 -3.92
C ARG A 33 0.73 18.02 -2.50
N MET A 34 1.92 17.93 -1.88
CA MET A 34 2.03 17.53 -0.48
C MET A 34 1.33 18.52 0.45
N ALA A 35 1.52 19.83 0.26
CA ALA A 35 0.83 20.86 1.03
C ALA A 35 -0.69 20.78 0.84
N GLU A 36 -1.17 20.67 -0.40
CA GLU A 36 -2.59 20.51 -0.72
C GLU A 36 -3.19 19.22 -0.11
N SER A 37 -2.46 18.12 -0.17
CA SER A 37 -2.88 16.84 0.43
C SER A 37 -2.97 16.95 1.96
N ALA A 38 -2.01 17.60 2.61
CA ALA A 38 -2.07 17.87 4.04
C ALA A 38 -3.30 18.72 4.42
N ALA A 39 -3.60 19.76 3.64
CA ALA A 39 -4.77 20.62 3.86
C ALA A 39 -6.09 19.85 3.71
N LYS A 40 -6.21 19.00 2.69
CA LYS A 40 -7.36 18.12 2.45
C LYS A 40 -7.56 17.10 3.58
N ASN A 41 -6.48 16.71 4.25
CA ASN A 41 -6.50 15.83 5.42
C ASN A 41 -6.68 16.60 6.74
N GLY A 42 -7.09 17.87 6.68
CA GLY A 42 -7.45 18.67 7.85
C GLY A 42 -6.26 19.27 8.60
N ARG A 43 -5.03 19.13 8.11
CA ARG A 43 -3.88 19.84 8.69
C ARG A 43 -3.98 21.34 8.40
N ARG A 44 -3.38 22.14 9.27
CA ARG A 44 -3.33 23.61 9.21
C ARG A 44 -1.95 24.08 9.67
N LEU A 45 -1.52 25.22 9.15
CA LEU A 45 -0.34 25.91 9.69
C LEU A 45 -0.71 26.67 10.96
N ALA A 46 0.24 26.83 11.87
CA ALA A 46 0.08 27.78 12.97
C ALA A 46 0.01 29.22 12.45
N ASN A 47 -0.66 30.09 13.21
CA ASN A 47 -0.76 31.51 12.87
C ASN A 47 0.63 32.15 12.78
N GLY A 48 0.84 33.00 11.77
CA GLY A 48 2.12 33.66 11.52
C GLY A 48 3.25 32.74 11.03
N HIS A 49 2.93 31.48 10.68
CA HIS A 49 3.89 30.54 10.12
C HIS A 49 3.66 30.30 8.63
N GLU A 50 4.75 29.93 7.95
CA GLU A 50 4.76 29.46 6.56
C GLU A 50 5.40 28.07 6.49
N LEU A 51 5.07 27.33 5.43
CA LEU A 51 5.70 26.05 5.15
C LEU A 51 6.91 26.25 4.24
N LEU A 52 8.06 25.73 4.65
CA LEU A 52 9.29 25.78 3.86
C LEU A 52 9.51 24.47 3.10
N PHE A 53 9.90 24.55 1.83
CA PHE A 53 10.42 23.41 1.08
C PHE A 53 11.69 23.78 0.31
N ASN A 54 12.73 22.95 0.43
CA ASN A 54 13.92 23.06 -0.40
C ASN A 54 13.81 22.19 -1.65
N LEU A 55 13.77 22.83 -2.82
CA LEU A 55 13.60 22.15 -4.10
C LEU A 55 14.84 21.36 -4.55
N THR A 56 16.00 21.68 -3.99
CA THR A 56 17.27 20.99 -4.26
C THR A 56 17.23 19.55 -3.76
N TYR A 57 16.39 19.26 -2.76
CA TYR A 57 16.29 17.95 -2.14
C TYR A 57 14.93 17.29 -2.40
N ALA A 58 14.96 15.97 -2.49
CA ALA A 58 13.78 15.15 -2.34
C ALA A 58 13.80 14.49 -0.96
N PHE A 59 12.63 14.40 -0.33
CA PHE A 59 12.51 13.87 1.01
C PHE A 59 11.25 13.00 1.19
N ASP A 60 11.24 12.26 2.29
CA ASP A 60 10.12 11.43 2.74
C ASP A 60 8.93 12.29 3.23
N PRO A 61 7.70 12.08 2.72
CA PRO A 61 6.50 12.77 3.19
C PRO A 61 6.26 12.73 4.72
N LEU A 62 6.85 11.76 5.43
CA LEU A 62 6.84 11.73 6.90
C LEU A 62 7.33 13.05 7.52
N LEU A 63 8.38 13.66 6.97
CA LEU A 63 8.98 14.88 7.52
C LEU A 63 8.01 16.05 7.49
N LEU A 64 7.22 16.18 6.41
CA LEU A 64 6.16 17.19 6.35
C LEU A 64 5.12 16.95 7.44
N THR A 65 4.73 15.69 7.65
CA THR A 65 3.72 15.35 8.67
C THR A 65 4.20 15.75 10.06
N LEU A 66 5.44 15.42 10.40
CA LEU A 66 6.04 15.77 11.69
C LEU A 66 6.23 17.30 11.84
N ALA A 67 6.64 17.99 10.78
CA ALA A 67 6.78 19.45 10.80
C ALA A 67 5.43 20.17 11.02
N LEU A 68 4.33 19.59 10.53
CA LEU A 68 2.99 20.13 10.75
C LEU A 68 2.41 19.81 12.14
N GLU A 69 2.98 18.84 12.87
CA GLU A 69 2.54 18.47 14.23
C GLU A 69 3.13 19.38 15.30
N ALA A 70 4.31 19.95 15.06
CA ALA A 70 5.01 20.82 16.00
C ALA A 70 5.44 22.13 15.30
N PRO A 71 4.68 23.23 15.44
CA PRO A 71 5.05 24.54 14.89
C PRO A 71 6.45 24.98 15.32
N GLY A 72 7.20 25.63 14.43
CA GLY A 72 8.59 26.00 14.68
C GLY A 72 9.59 24.87 14.47
N THR A 73 9.16 23.71 13.96
CA THR A 73 10.05 22.60 13.60
C THR A 73 10.59 22.75 12.18
N LEU A 74 11.91 22.65 12.05
CA LEU A 74 12.64 22.58 10.79
C LEU A 74 13.50 21.32 10.74
N PHE A 75 13.32 20.52 9.70
CA PHE A 75 14.23 19.43 9.37
C PHE A 75 15.35 19.92 8.46
N THR A 76 16.59 19.56 8.79
CA THR A 76 17.78 19.90 8.02
C THR A 76 18.57 18.64 7.61
N TRP A 77 19.48 18.81 6.66
CA TRP A 77 20.52 17.85 6.34
C TRP A 77 21.87 18.58 6.44
N GLY A 78 22.52 18.45 7.60
CA GLY A 78 23.58 19.37 8.01
C GLY A 78 23.01 20.79 8.12
N GLU A 79 23.64 21.75 7.44
CA GLU A 79 23.20 23.14 7.42
C GLU A 79 22.07 23.42 6.40
N ALA A 80 21.74 22.46 5.53
CA ALA A 80 20.74 22.67 4.50
C ALA A 80 19.32 22.49 5.06
N PRO A 81 18.45 23.53 5.05
CA PRO A 81 17.03 23.36 5.36
C PRO A 81 16.35 22.45 4.33
N ILE A 82 15.47 21.54 4.77
CA ILE A 82 14.78 20.58 3.91
C ILE A 82 13.27 20.86 3.86
N VAL A 83 12.61 20.75 5.01
CA VAL A 83 11.17 20.99 5.17
C VAL A 83 10.87 21.40 6.61
N GLY A 84 9.97 22.36 6.80
CA GLY A 84 9.63 22.83 8.14
C GLY A 84 8.44 23.78 8.16
N GLN A 85 7.84 23.95 9.34
CA GLN A 85 6.85 24.99 9.61
C GLN A 85 7.54 26.11 10.39
N VAL A 86 7.89 27.21 9.71
CA VAL A 86 8.74 28.29 10.25
C VAL A 86 7.99 29.61 10.32
N ALA A 87 8.45 30.56 11.14
CA ALA A 87 7.86 31.89 11.21
C ALA A 87 7.95 32.61 9.86
N GLN A 88 6.87 33.28 9.44
CA GLN A 88 6.78 33.91 8.13
C GLN A 88 7.83 35.01 7.95
N GLY A 89 8.57 34.97 6.84
CA GLY A 89 9.61 35.96 6.53
C GLY A 89 10.87 35.89 7.40
N ALA A 90 10.93 34.96 8.36
CA ALA A 90 12.11 34.76 9.18
C ALA A 90 13.21 33.99 8.43
N ASP A 91 14.42 34.04 8.98
CA ASP A 91 15.48 33.10 8.62
C ASP A 91 15.08 31.70 9.14
N PRO A 92 14.91 30.69 8.25
CA PRO A 92 14.54 29.34 8.66
C PRO A 92 15.48 28.73 9.71
N LEU A 93 16.78 29.04 9.65
CA LEU A 93 17.78 28.49 10.58
C LEU A 93 17.69 29.08 11.99
N ARG A 94 16.74 29.98 12.23
CA ARG A 94 16.39 30.47 13.57
C ARG A 94 15.13 29.81 14.14
N ALA A 95 14.65 28.73 13.49
CA ALA A 95 13.52 27.96 13.98
C ALA A 95 13.80 27.43 15.40
N PRO A 96 12.81 27.47 16.33
CA PRO A 96 12.98 27.00 17.70
C PRO A 96 13.43 25.54 17.82
N HIS A 97 13.01 24.69 16.87
CA HIS A 97 13.29 23.26 16.89
C HIS A 97 13.91 22.82 15.56
N ILE A 98 15.24 22.75 15.53
CA ILE A 98 15.99 22.26 14.38
C ILE A 98 16.37 20.80 14.60
N ILE A 99 15.97 19.95 13.65
CA ILE A 99 16.24 18.52 13.66
C ILE A 99 17.13 18.19 12.46
N ASP A 100 18.42 17.99 12.72
CA ASP A 100 19.35 17.51 11.70
C ASP A 100 19.21 16.01 11.49
N LEU A 101 18.99 15.60 10.24
CA LEU A 101 18.81 14.20 9.83
C LEU A 101 20.12 13.56 9.35
N SER A 102 21.21 14.32 9.25
CA SER A 102 22.52 13.84 8.78
C SER A 102 23.22 12.92 9.79
N ASP A 103 22.78 12.94 11.06
CA ASP A 103 23.29 12.14 12.16
C ASP A 103 22.83 10.67 12.16
N GLY A 104 22.00 10.26 11.19
CA GLY A 104 21.49 8.89 11.12
C GLY A 104 20.25 8.62 11.96
N ARG A 105 19.64 9.64 12.59
CA ARG A 105 18.48 9.42 13.47
C ARG A 105 17.32 8.75 12.75
N ARG A 106 16.66 7.84 13.46
CA ARG A 106 15.45 7.17 12.98
C ARG A 106 14.22 7.88 13.55
N LEU A 107 13.22 8.11 12.72
CA LEU A 107 11.95 8.70 13.12
C LEU A 107 10.84 7.65 13.00
N TYR A 108 9.89 7.71 13.93
CA TYR A 108 8.79 6.75 13.95
C TYR A 108 7.68 7.17 12.99
N ASN A 109 7.43 6.34 11.98
CA ASN A 109 6.31 6.51 11.07
C ASN A 109 5.09 5.78 11.61
N ARG A 110 4.18 6.49 12.29
CA ARG A 110 2.94 5.92 12.85
C ARG A 110 2.04 5.26 11.79
N GLN A 111 2.03 5.80 10.57
CA GLN A 111 1.18 5.29 9.49
C GLN A 111 1.69 3.96 8.94
N LEU A 112 3.01 3.80 8.86
CA LEU A 112 3.66 2.57 8.40
C LEU A 112 4.04 1.61 9.54
N ARG A 113 3.96 2.07 10.79
CA ARG A 113 4.39 1.37 12.01
C ARG A 113 5.83 0.88 11.88
N LYS A 114 6.72 1.82 11.59
CA LYS A 114 8.12 1.53 11.33
C LYS A 114 8.99 2.67 11.84
N LEU A 115 10.04 2.32 12.56
CA LEU A 115 11.14 3.21 12.88
C LEU A 115 12.16 3.18 11.72
N GLU A 116 12.37 4.29 11.01
CA GLU A 116 13.36 4.34 9.92
C GLU A 116 14.01 5.70 9.81
N GLN A 117 15.22 5.75 9.26
CA GLN A 117 15.82 7.02 8.89
C GLN A 117 15.04 7.57 7.68
N PRO A 118 14.41 8.75 7.80
CA PRO A 118 13.68 9.35 6.69
C PRO A 118 14.63 9.58 5.52
N MET A 119 14.15 9.31 4.30
CA MET A 119 14.94 9.62 3.11
C MET A 119 15.06 11.15 2.97
N VAL A 120 16.30 11.64 2.91
CA VAL A 120 16.64 12.97 2.40
C VAL A 120 17.80 12.81 1.44
N ARG A 121 17.66 13.31 0.21
CA ARG A 121 18.72 13.23 -0.80
C ARG A 121 18.63 14.39 -1.77
N GLU A 122 19.78 14.93 -2.15
CA GLU A 122 19.85 15.90 -3.22
C GLU A 122 19.29 15.32 -4.51
N LEU A 123 18.38 16.03 -5.16
CA LEU A 123 17.70 15.59 -6.37
C LEU A 123 18.49 16.05 -7.59
N THR A 124 19.23 15.13 -8.19
CA THR A 124 20.00 15.34 -9.42
C THR A 124 19.59 14.31 -10.46
N PRO A 125 19.94 14.49 -11.75
CA PRO A 125 19.69 13.47 -12.77
C PRO A 125 20.29 12.10 -12.40
N ALA A 126 21.44 12.10 -11.70
CA ALA A 126 22.11 10.90 -11.23
C ALA A 126 21.40 10.23 -10.04
N SER A 127 20.90 10.99 -9.06
CA SER A 127 20.25 10.45 -7.87
C SER A 127 18.75 10.13 -8.06
N ARG A 128 18.12 10.69 -9.09
CA ARG A 128 16.67 10.57 -9.35
C ARG A 128 16.16 9.13 -9.28
N ARG A 129 16.81 8.19 -9.96
CA ARG A 129 16.36 6.79 -10.01
C ARG A 129 16.39 6.16 -8.61
N GLU A 130 17.43 6.43 -7.84
CA GLU A 130 17.54 5.96 -6.47
C GLU A 130 16.46 6.55 -5.57
N ILE A 131 16.21 7.86 -5.68
CA ILE A 131 15.17 8.57 -4.93
C ILE A 131 13.78 8.00 -5.24
N GLU A 132 13.45 7.79 -6.51
CA GLU A 132 12.18 7.16 -6.91
C GLU A 132 12.07 5.75 -6.31
N ARG A 133 13.14 4.94 -6.40
CA ARG A 133 13.13 3.58 -5.82
C ARG A 133 12.91 3.62 -4.31
N ARG A 134 13.65 4.45 -3.58
CA ARG A 134 13.51 4.61 -2.12
C ARG A 134 12.12 5.10 -1.75
N SER A 135 11.58 6.09 -2.47
CA SER A 135 10.21 6.59 -2.26
C SER A 135 9.15 5.50 -2.48
N TYR A 136 9.32 4.67 -3.52
CA TYR A 136 8.41 3.58 -3.85
C TYR A 136 8.40 2.47 -2.78
N PHE A 137 9.60 2.08 -2.34
CA PHE A 137 9.78 1.02 -1.35
C PHE A 137 9.46 1.47 0.08
N GLY A 138 9.77 2.72 0.43
CA GLY A 138 9.36 3.34 1.69
C GLY A 138 7.84 3.36 1.85
N ALA A 139 7.09 3.48 0.75
CA ALA A 139 5.63 3.44 0.77
C ALA A 139 5.00 2.02 0.88
N TYR A 140 5.75 0.94 1.19
CA TYR A 140 5.16 -0.39 1.43
C TYR A 140 4.69 -0.55 2.88
N LYS A 141 3.49 -1.12 3.05
CA LYS A 141 3.09 -1.72 4.33
C LYS A 141 3.87 -3.04 4.48
N GLY A 142 4.52 -3.25 5.62
CA GLY A 142 5.55 -4.30 5.80
C GLY A 142 5.08 -5.75 5.66
N VAL A 143 3.77 -6.02 5.77
CA VAL A 143 3.20 -7.38 5.67
C VAL A 143 2.27 -7.49 4.46
N THR A 144 2.57 -8.42 3.55
CA THR A 144 1.79 -8.70 2.34
C THR A 144 1.95 -10.17 1.92
N ASP A 145 1.30 -10.59 0.84
CA ASP A 145 1.39 -11.95 0.30
C ASP A 145 2.72 -12.23 -0.43
N LEU A 146 3.02 -13.52 -0.63
CA LEU A 146 4.24 -13.99 -1.28
C LEU A 146 4.50 -13.32 -2.65
N LEU A 147 3.47 -13.22 -3.49
CA LEU A 147 3.64 -12.74 -4.86
C LEU A 147 3.90 -11.23 -4.88
N THR A 148 3.11 -10.45 -4.13
CA THR A 148 3.33 -9.01 -3.99
C THR A 148 4.71 -8.70 -3.40
N LYS A 149 5.20 -9.57 -2.50
CA LYS A 149 6.49 -9.39 -1.84
C LYS A 149 7.69 -9.75 -2.71
N TYR A 150 7.61 -10.82 -3.50
CA TYR A 150 8.79 -11.38 -4.17
C TYR A 150 8.68 -11.48 -5.70
N LEU A 151 7.47 -11.57 -6.27
CA LEU A 151 7.31 -11.84 -7.70
C LEU A 151 7.36 -10.58 -8.56
N TRP A 152 6.54 -9.57 -8.24
CA TRP A 152 6.41 -8.36 -9.07
C TRP A 152 6.77 -7.00 -8.43
N PRO A 153 7.47 -6.86 -7.27
CA PRO A 153 7.74 -5.53 -6.72
C PRO A 153 8.60 -4.67 -7.66
N GLU A 154 9.61 -5.25 -8.30
CA GLU A 154 10.46 -4.53 -9.27
C GLU A 154 9.71 -4.22 -10.57
N LEU A 155 8.89 -5.16 -11.05
CA LEU A 155 8.02 -4.94 -12.20
C LEU A 155 7.05 -3.78 -11.95
N ALA A 156 6.37 -3.78 -10.79
CA ALA A 156 5.43 -2.74 -10.42
C ALA A 156 6.14 -1.39 -10.22
N LEU A 157 7.39 -1.35 -9.76
CA LEU A 157 8.20 -0.13 -9.74
C LEU A 157 8.43 0.43 -11.16
N VAL A 158 8.85 -0.42 -12.09
CA VAL A 158 9.09 -0.02 -13.49
C VAL A 158 7.80 0.51 -14.12
N LEU A 159 6.69 -0.22 -13.97
CA LEU A 159 5.39 0.21 -14.50
C LEU A 159 4.89 1.50 -13.84
N THR A 160 5.11 1.69 -12.54
CA THR A 160 4.78 2.95 -11.85
C THR A 160 5.57 4.13 -12.43
N ARG A 161 6.86 3.93 -12.74
CA ARG A 161 7.67 4.97 -13.40
C ARG A 161 7.13 5.30 -14.79
N ILE A 162 6.83 4.28 -15.59
CA ILE A 162 6.29 4.47 -16.95
C ILE A 162 4.95 5.22 -16.86
N ALA A 163 4.02 4.78 -16.02
CA ALA A 163 2.73 5.44 -15.83
C ALA A 163 2.89 6.90 -15.39
N ALA A 164 3.82 7.18 -14.47
CA ALA A 164 4.12 8.54 -14.02
C ALA A 164 4.71 9.41 -15.15
N GLN A 165 5.61 8.87 -15.96
CA GLN A 165 6.20 9.57 -17.12
C GLN A 165 5.17 9.87 -18.21
N LEU A 166 4.22 8.95 -18.43
CA LEU A 166 3.08 9.13 -19.32
C LEU A 166 1.99 10.03 -18.74
N ARG A 167 2.18 10.55 -17.51
CA ARG A 167 1.21 11.38 -16.78
C ARG A 167 -0.15 10.70 -16.61
N MET A 168 -0.17 9.36 -16.55
CA MET A 168 -1.38 8.61 -16.23
C MET A 168 -1.83 8.95 -14.82
N THR A 169 -3.15 9.05 -14.63
CA THR A 169 -3.72 9.16 -13.28
C THR A 169 -3.86 7.77 -12.65
N PRO A 170 -3.81 7.63 -11.31
CA PRO A 170 -4.11 6.37 -10.65
C PRO A 170 -5.43 5.76 -11.12
N ASN A 171 -6.50 6.57 -11.20
CA ASN A 171 -7.81 6.13 -11.66
C ASN A 171 -7.79 5.53 -13.09
N MET A 172 -6.96 6.06 -14.01
CA MET A 172 -6.82 5.47 -15.35
C MET A 172 -6.23 4.06 -15.27
N VAL A 173 -5.21 3.87 -14.42
CA VAL A 173 -4.60 2.55 -14.19
C VAL A 173 -5.62 1.61 -13.56
N SER A 174 -6.38 2.06 -12.56
CA SER A 174 -7.44 1.29 -11.91
C SER A 174 -8.53 0.88 -12.90
N VAL A 175 -8.99 1.78 -13.78
CA VAL A 175 -9.99 1.45 -14.81
C VAL A 175 -9.49 0.35 -15.75
N ILE A 176 -8.23 0.44 -16.22
CA ILE A 176 -7.62 -0.62 -17.04
C ILE A 176 -7.58 -1.95 -16.26
N GLY A 177 -7.19 -1.89 -14.98
CA GLY A 177 -7.19 -3.04 -14.09
C GLY A 177 -8.58 -3.68 -13.96
N VAL A 178 -9.62 -2.89 -13.69
CA VAL A 178 -11.01 -3.35 -13.59
C VAL A 178 -11.47 -4.00 -14.89
N SER A 179 -11.16 -3.41 -16.05
CA SER A 179 -11.49 -4.03 -17.34
C SER A 179 -10.84 -5.40 -17.51
N LEU A 180 -9.57 -5.54 -17.12
CA LEU A 180 -8.86 -6.83 -17.14
C LEU A 180 -9.42 -7.83 -16.12
N CYS A 181 -9.91 -7.36 -14.97
CA CYS A 181 -10.58 -8.20 -13.97
C CYS A 181 -11.91 -8.76 -14.50
N LEU A 182 -12.71 -7.93 -15.16
CA LEU A 182 -13.96 -8.37 -15.81
C LEU A 182 -13.68 -9.31 -16.98
N LEU A 183 -12.66 -9.01 -17.79
CA LEU A 183 -12.22 -9.88 -18.88
C LEU A 183 -11.75 -11.25 -18.34
N ALA A 184 -10.93 -11.28 -17.28
CA ALA A 184 -10.50 -12.53 -16.65
C ALA A 184 -11.70 -13.35 -16.16
N THR A 185 -12.69 -12.70 -15.54
CA THR A 185 -13.94 -13.33 -15.08
C THR A 185 -14.67 -14.01 -16.24
N PHE A 186 -14.85 -13.30 -17.36
CA PHE A 186 -15.48 -13.84 -18.56
C PHE A 186 -14.67 -15.00 -19.16
N LEU A 187 -13.35 -14.87 -19.25
CA LEU A 187 -12.47 -15.92 -19.79
C LEU A 187 -12.50 -17.18 -18.92
N PHE A 188 -12.50 -17.05 -17.59
CA PHE A 188 -12.68 -18.17 -16.67
C PHE A 188 -14.03 -18.85 -16.87
N ALA A 189 -15.12 -18.08 -17.02
CA ALA A 189 -16.45 -18.63 -17.29
C ALA A 189 -16.51 -19.47 -18.58
N LYS A 190 -15.64 -19.17 -19.56
CA LYS A 190 -15.51 -19.89 -20.83
C LYS A 190 -14.45 -20.99 -20.82
N GLY A 191 -13.84 -21.29 -19.67
CA GLY A 191 -12.76 -22.28 -19.56
C GLY A 191 -11.46 -21.88 -20.28
N LEU A 192 -11.32 -20.60 -20.66
CA LEU A 192 -10.12 -20.05 -21.28
C LEU A 192 -9.09 -19.68 -20.19
N TYR A 193 -8.64 -20.68 -19.45
CA TYR A 193 -7.90 -20.47 -18.21
C TYR A 193 -6.56 -19.75 -18.39
N TRP A 194 -5.77 -20.09 -19.41
CA TRP A 194 -4.46 -19.48 -19.62
C TRP A 194 -4.55 -17.97 -19.93
N THR A 195 -5.47 -17.58 -20.82
CA THR A 195 -5.68 -16.17 -21.15
C THR A 195 -6.40 -15.43 -20.03
N GLY A 196 -7.32 -16.09 -19.33
CA GLY A 196 -7.93 -15.55 -18.10
C GLY A 196 -6.89 -15.31 -17.02
N PHE A 197 -5.94 -16.23 -16.84
CA PHE A 197 -4.85 -16.11 -15.88
C PHE A 197 -3.90 -14.97 -16.25
N LEU A 198 -3.55 -14.82 -17.54
CA LEU A 198 -2.75 -13.70 -18.01
C LEU A 198 -3.45 -12.36 -17.74
N SER A 199 -4.75 -12.25 -18.07
CA SER A 199 -5.55 -11.05 -17.80
C SER A 199 -5.60 -10.74 -16.30
N GLY A 200 -5.85 -11.75 -15.48
CA GLY A 200 -5.89 -11.63 -14.02
C GLY A 200 -4.54 -11.25 -13.42
N PHE A 201 -3.44 -11.81 -13.94
CA PHE A 201 -2.09 -11.47 -13.52
C PHE A 201 -1.75 -10.01 -13.84
N ILE A 202 -2.05 -9.53 -15.05
CA ILE A 202 -1.82 -8.13 -15.43
C ILE A 202 -2.65 -7.22 -14.52
N PHE A 203 -3.93 -7.53 -14.29
CA PHE A 203 -4.77 -6.81 -13.33
C PHE A 203 -4.11 -6.72 -11.95
N MET A 204 -3.68 -7.85 -11.37
CA MET A 204 -3.05 -7.89 -10.04
C MET A 204 -1.78 -7.04 -9.94
N VAL A 205 -1.00 -6.95 -11.01
CA VAL A 205 0.17 -6.07 -11.07
C VAL A 205 -0.28 -4.60 -11.14
N LEU A 206 -1.27 -4.26 -11.97
CA LEU A 206 -1.78 -2.89 -12.10
C LEU A 206 -2.45 -2.36 -10.83
N ASP A 207 -3.12 -3.21 -10.08
CA ASP A 207 -3.66 -2.96 -8.72
C ASP A 207 -2.57 -2.64 -7.68
N THR A 208 -1.31 -3.05 -7.94
CA THR A 208 -0.18 -2.54 -7.17
C THR A 208 0.28 -1.17 -7.68
N VAL A 209 0.26 -0.99 -9.00
CA VAL A 209 0.77 0.21 -9.68
C VAL A 209 -0.09 1.44 -9.40
N ASP A 210 -1.41 1.35 -9.42
CA ASP A 210 -2.30 2.50 -9.19
C ASP A 210 -2.10 3.14 -7.80
N GLY A 211 -2.08 2.33 -6.74
CA GLY A 211 -1.89 2.79 -5.37
C GLY A 211 -0.47 3.30 -5.17
N LYS A 212 0.53 2.68 -5.81
CA LYS A 212 1.92 3.16 -5.76
C LYS A 212 2.10 4.46 -6.52
N LEU A 213 1.47 4.59 -7.69
CA LEU A 213 1.44 5.81 -8.48
C LEU A 213 0.79 6.94 -7.67
N ALA A 214 -0.36 6.68 -7.03
CA ALA A 214 -1.05 7.66 -6.18
C ALA A 214 -0.17 8.16 -5.03
N ARG A 215 0.54 7.27 -4.34
CA ARG A 215 1.45 7.62 -3.24
C ARG A 215 2.69 8.35 -3.70
N CYS A 216 3.32 7.90 -4.79
CA CYS A 216 4.55 8.49 -5.31
C CYS A 216 4.32 9.87 -5.94
N THR A 217 3.15 10.08 -6.55
CA THR A 217 2.78 11.34 -7.22
C THR A 217 1.95 12.29 -6.36
N ILE A 218 1.66 11.92 -5.11
CA ILE A 218 0.85 12.68 -4.14
C ILE A 218 -0.54 13.01 -4.70
N THR A 219 -1.21 12.00 -5.28
CA THR A 219 -2.54 12.12 -5.90
C THR A 219 -3.57 11.16 -5.30
N SER A 220 -3.31 10.64 -4.10
CA SER A 220 -4.27 9.80 -3.37
C SER A 220 -5.59 10.54 -3.15
N SER A 221 -6.71 9.89 -3.49
CA SER A 221 -8.06 10.39 -3.22
C SER A 221 -8.86 9.39 -2.39
N LYS A 222 -9.75 9.90 -1.50
CA LYS A 222 -10.61 9.04 -0.68
C LYS A 222 -11.55 8.20 -1.56
N TRP A 223 -12.13 8.82 -2.60
CA TRP A 223 -13.04 8.17 -3.54
C TRP A 223 -12.36 7.08 -4.38
N GLY A 224 -11.17 7.35 -4.95
CA GLY A 224 -10.41 6.32 -5.67
C GLY A 224 -10.12 5.12 -4.78
N ASN A 225 -9.63 5.37 -3.57
CA ASN A 225 -9.36 4.31 -2.60
C ASN A 225 -10.60 3.50 -2.21
N VAL A 226 -11.81 4.08 -2.23
CA VAL A 226 -13.06 3.35 -1.97
C VAL A 226 -13.42 2.44 -3.14
N ILE A 227 -13.30 2.93 -4.37
CA ILE A 227 -13.61 2.15 -5.58
C ILE A 227 -12.63 0.97 -5.71
N ASP A 228 -11.33 1.24 -5.60
CA ASP A 228 -10.28 0.22 -5.73
C ASP A 228 -10.47 -0.85 -4.65
N HIS A 229 -10.66 -0.43 -3.40
CA HIS A 229 -10.90 -1.35 -2.29
C HIS A 229 -12.21 -2.14 -2.45
N GLY A 230 -13.25 -1.52 -3.02
CA GLY A 230 -14.54 -2.17 -3.26
C GLY A 230 -14.45 -3.28 -4.31
N VAL A 231 -13.80 -3.02 -5.44
CA VAL A 231 -13.59 -4.03 -6.48
C VAL A 231 -12.78 -5.20 -5.94
N ASP A 232 -11.70 -4.91 -5.21
CA ASP A 232 -10.85 -5.92 -4.57
C ASP A 232 -11.59 -6.79 -3.56
N LEU A 233 -12.54 -6.19 -2.84
CA LEU A 233 -13.36 -6.90 -1.87
C LEU A 233 -14.38 -7.82 -2.53
N VAL A 234 -14.91 -7.45 -3.70
CA VAL A 234 -16.08 -8.13 -4.27
C VAL A 234 -15.71 -9.18 -5.31
N HIS A 235 -14.69 -8.96 -6.16
CA HIS A 235 -14.42 -9.85 -7.29
C HIS A 235 -13.94 -11.28 -6.95
N PRO A 236 -13.19 -11.58 -5.85
CA PRO A 236 -12.59 -12.90 -5.71
C PRO A 236 -13.60 -14.06 -5.70
N PRO A 237 -14.73 -14.00 -4.95
CA PRO A 237 -15.80 -14.99 -5.06
C PRO A 237 -16.29 -15.25 -6.49
N PHE A 238 -16.43 -14.22 -7.32
CA PHE A 238 -16.87 -14.36 -8.71
C PHE A 238 -15.83 -15.09 -9.56
N TRP A 239 -14.55 -14.76 -9.39
CA TRP A 239 -13.48 -15.48 -10.10
C TRP A 239 -13.50 -16.97 -9.79
N TRP A 240 -13.66 -17.36 -8.52
CA TRP A 240 -13.71 -18.77 -8.12
C TRP A 240 -14.95 -19.48 -8.65
N TYR A 241 -16.10 -18.80 -8.62
CA TYR A 241 -17.34 -19.32 -9.20
C TYR A 241 -17.21 -19.55 -10.70
N PHE A 242 -16.78 -18.54 -11.45
CA PHE A 242 -16.66 -18.62 -12.90
C PHE A 242 -15.51 -19.54 -13.35
N TRP A 243 -14.44 -19.65 -12.57
CA TRP A 243 -13.43 -20.69 -12.76
C TRP A 243 -14.07 -22.07 -12.71
N GLY A 244 -14.91 -22.31 -11.71
CA GLY A 244 -15.59 -23.60 -11.54
C GLY A 244 -16.65 -23.89 -12.59
N THR A 245 -17.45 -22.91 -13.03
CA THR A 245 -18.38 -23.12 -14.16
C THR A 245 -17.64 -23.36 -15.47
N GLY A 246 -16.47 -22.74 -15.64
CA GLY A 246 -15.60 -22.92 -16.80
C GLY A 246 -15.09 -24.36 -16.98
N LEU A 247 -15.08 -25.16 -15.90
CA LEU A 247 -14.60 -26.54 -15.94
C LEU A 247 -15.39 -27.38 -16.95
N ALA A 248 -16.60 -26.94 -17.28
CA ALA A 248 -17.43 -27.59 -18.26
C ALA A 248 -16.83 -27.67 -19.65
N TYR A 249 -16.07 -26.66 -20.05
CA TYR A 249 -15.39 -26.64 -21.34
C TYR A 249 -14.21 -27.61 -21.42
N TRP A 250 -13.76 -28.13 -20.28
CA TRP A 250 -12.67 -29.11 -20.18
C TRP A 250 -13.19 -30.52 -19.86
N GLY A 251 -14.51 -30.70 -19.74
CA GLY A 251 -15.10 -31.98 -19.29
C GLY A 251 -14.76 -32.34 -17.85
N LEU A 252 -14.39 -31.35 -17.04
CA LEU A 252 -13.96 -31.51 -15.64
C LEU A 252 -14.99 -30.93 -14.65
N GLN A 253 -16.28 -30.88 -15.03
CA GLN A 253 -17.32 -30.37 -14.15
C GLN A 253 -17.30 -31.12 -12.82
N LEU A 254 -17.29 -30.38 -11.71
CA LEU A 254 -17.49 -30.98 -10.41
C LEU A 254 -18.94 -31.46 -10.26
N PRO A 255 -19.20 -32.60 -9.61
CA PRO A 255 -20.56 -33.00 -9.24
C PRO A 255 -21.25 -31.89 -8.46
N GLY A 256 -22.57 -31.71 -8.65
CA GLY A 256 -23.31 -30.57 -8.09
C GLY A 256 -23.15 -30.41 -6.57
N THR A 257 -23.12 -31.51 -5.81
CA THR A 257 -22.87 -31.50 -4.36
C THR A 257 -21.45 -31.04 -4.02
N THR A 258 -20.45 -31.47 -4.78
CA THR A 258 -19.05 -31.06 -4.61
C THR A 258 -18.87 -29.59 -4.97
N PHE A 259 -19.45 -29.15 -6.09
CA PHE A 259 -19.41 -27.75 -6.50
C PHE A 259 -20.06 -26.84 -5.46
N ALA A 260 -21.24 -27.22 -4.95
CA ALA A 260 -21.92 -26.48 -3.88
C ALA A 260 -21.06 -26.38 -2.62
N PHE A 261 -20.47 -27.49 -2.16
CA PHE A 261 -19.56 -27.50 -1.02
C PHE A 261 -18.36 -26.55 -1.22
N VAL A 262 -17.69 -26.65 -2.36
CA VAL A 262 -16.53 -25.82 -2.70
C VAL A 262 -16.92 -24.33 -2.72
N MET A 263 -18.03 -23.97 -3.37
CA MET A 263 -18.49 -22.58 -3.42
C MET A 263 -18.87 -22.05 -2.04
N THR A 264 -19.60 -22.84 -1.24
CA THR A 264 -19.93 -22.46 0.14
C THR A 264 -18.68 -22.26 0.98
N ALA A 265 -17.71 -23.19 0.92
CA ALA A 265 -16.46 -23.09 1.66
C ALA A 265 -15.68 -21.83 1.32
N VAL A 266 -15.59 -21.49 0.03
CA VAL A 266 -14.84 -20.33 -0.45
C VAL A 266 -15.56 -19.01 -0.11
N VAL A 267 -16.88 -18.92 -0.36
CA VAL A 267 -17.65 -17.70 -0.11
C VAL A 267 -17.82 -17.44 1.38
N ALA A 268 -18.29 -18.44 2.14
CA ALA A 268 -18.47 -18.29 3.58
C ALA A 268 -17.11 -18.09 4.28
N GLY A 269 -16.09 -18.86 3.88
CA GLY A 269 -14.74 -18.70 4.40
C GLY A 269 -14.15 -17.32 4.10
N TYR A 270 -14.41 -16.74 2.94
CA TYR A 270 -14.01 -15.38 2.61
C TYR A 270 -14.67 -14.34 3.53
N VAL A 271 -16.01 -14.42 3.69
CA VAL A 271 -16.77 -13.50 4.55
C VAL A 271 -16.31 -13.61 6.00
N LEU A 272 -16.23 -14.83 6.54
CA LEU A 272 -15.83 -15.06 7.92
C LEU A 272 -14.41 -14.57 8.21
N GLN A 273 -13.46 -14.76 7.27
CA GLN A 273 -12.11 -14.20 7.43
C GLN A 273 -12.10 -12.67 7.45
N ARG A 274 -12.93 -12.00 6.64
CA ARG A 274 -13.06 -10.53 6.69
C ARG A 274 -13.67 -10.06 8.01
N LEU A 275 -14.64 -10.80 8.56
CA LEU A 275 -15.20 -10.50 9.89
C LEU A 275 -14.14 -10.65 10.98
N ILE A 276 -13.28 -11.67 10.92
CA ILE A 276 -12.16 -11.84 11.86
C ILE A 276 -11.18 -10.67 11.81
N GLU A 277 -10.79 -10.25 10.61
CA GLU A 277 -9.92 -9.07 10.43
C GLU A 277 -10.59 -7.79 10.95
N GLY A 278 -11.89 -7.62 10.70
CA GLY A 278 -12.69 -6.52 11.20
C GLY A 278 -12.75 -6.49 12.74
N MET A 279 -12.90 -7.65 13.39
CA MET A 279 -12.88 -7.75 14.86
C MET A 279 -11.52 -7.36 15.44
N PHE A 280 -10.41 -7.81 14.84
CA PHE A 280 -9.06 -7.39 15.24
C PHE A 280 -8.87 -5.87 15.15
N LEU A 281 -9.30 -5.27 14.04
CA LEU A 281 -9.21 -3.83 13.85
C LEU A 281 -10.08 -3.06 14.85
N LYS A 282 -11.30 -3.54 15.09
CA LYS A 282 -12.25 -2.91 16.01
C LYS A 282 -11.75 -2.96 17.45
N ASP A 283 -11.35 -4.14 17.93
CA ASP A 283 -11.13 -4.40 19.35
C ASP A 283 -9.68 -4.20 19.78
N PHE A 284 -8.71 -4.42 18.87
CA PHE A 284 -7.27 -4.31 19.16
C PHE A 284 -6.57 -3.20 18.37
N LYS A 285 -7.29 -2.45 17.52
CA LYS A 285 -6.75 -1.32 16.71
C LYS A 285 -5.57 -1.71 15.82
N MET A 286 -5.49 -2.98 15.44
CA MET A 286 -4.45 -3.50 14.56
C MET A 286 -4.97 -4.62 13.67
N ASP A 287 -4.22 -4.91 12.62
CA ASP A 287 -4.49 -6.06 11.76
C ASP A 287 -4.01 -7.35 12.44
N ILE A 288 -4.77 -8.44 12.31
CA ILE A 288 -4.39 -9.77 12.80
C ILE A 288 -3.00 -10.20 12.31
N HIS A 289 -2.65 -9.82 11.07
CA HIS A 289 -1.42 -10.20 10.39
C HIS A 289 -0.16 -9.55 10.97
N VAL A 290 -0.29 -8.56 11.87
CA VAL A 290 0.85 -7.92 12.56
C VAL A 290 0.89 -8.25 14.06
N TRP A 291 0.02 -9.13 14.55
CA TRP A 291 -0.01 -9.43 15.98
C TRP A 291 1.24 -10.17 16.45
N ARG A 292 1.56 -11.33 15.85
CA ARG A 292 2.81 -12.07 16.09
C ARG A 292 3.55 -12.35 14.79
N ARG A 293 4.84 -12.68 14.90
CA ARG A 293 5.69 -13.04 13.74
C ARG A 293 5.08 -14.14 12.88
N PHE A 294 4.47 -15.14 13.52
CA PHE A 294 3.74 -16.21 12.84
C PHE A 294 2.63 -15.65 11.95
N ASP A 295 1.82 -14.70 12.41
CA ASP A 295 0.72 -14.13 11.63
C ASP A 295 1.24 -13.41 10.39
N SER A 296 2.36 -12.70 10.51
CA SER A 296 3.00 -12.02 9.38
C SER A 296 3.58 -13.01 8.36
N GLN A 297 4.12 -14.14 8.81
CA GLN A 297 4.59 -15.21 7.93
C GLN A 297 3.42 -15.94 7.27
N PHE A 298 2.37 -16.24 8.03
CA PHE A 298 1.17 -16.88 7.51
C PHE A 298 0.46 -16.01 6.47
N ARG A 299 0.50 -14.68 6.64
CA ARG A 299 -0.03 -13.72 5.66
C ARG A 299 0.56 -13.87 4.26
N LEU A 300 1.77 -14.44 4.12
CA LEU A 300 2.38 -14.72 2.82
C LEU A 300 1.57 -15.71 1.98
N ILE A 301 0.93 -16.67 2.66
CA ILE A 301 0.27 -17.83 2.03
C ILE A 301 -1.22 -17.94 2.34
N THR A 302 -1.73 -17.22 3.33
CA THR A 302 -3.13 -17.27 3.76
C THR A 302 -4.12 -17.11 2.61
N ALA A 303 -5.25 -17.82 2.67
CA ALA A 303 -6.24 -17.86 1.59
C ALA A 303 -6.81 -16.47 1.27
N ARG A 304 -6.29 -15.88 0.19
CA ARG A 304 -6.71 -14.61 -0.43
C ARG A 304 -6.48 -14.69 -1.93
N ARG A 305 -6.92 -13.67 -2.68
CA ARG A 305 -6.77 -13.55 -4.14
C ARG A 305 -5.42 -14.08 -4.66
N ASN A 306 -4.31 -13.46 -4.26
CA ASN A 306 -3.00 -13.77 -4.84
C ASN A 306 -2.52 -15.20 -4.48
N PRO A 307 -2.50 -15.65 -3.21
CA PRO A 307 -2.12 -17.04 -2.90
C PRO A 307 -3.04 -18.08 -3.55
N ASN A 308 -4.34 -17.80 -3.62
CA ASN A 308 -5.31 -18.69 -4.28
C ASN A 308 -5.02 -18.84 -5.78
N MET A 309 -4.62 -17.75 -6.46
CA MET A 309 -4.20 -17.81 -7.85
C MET A 309 -2.97 -18.71 -8.05
N VAL A 310 -2.04 -18.80 -7.08
CA VAL A 310 -0.91 -19.74 -7.16
C VAL A 310 -1.39 -21.19 -7.15
N ILE A 311 -2.32 -21.53 -6.26
CA ILE A 311 -2.89 -22.88 -6.18
C ILE A 311 -3.53 -23.26 -7.52
N LEU A 312 -4.34 -22.36 -8.07
CA LEU A 312 -5.00 -22.58 -9.35
C LEU A 312 -4.02 -22.69 -10.52
N PHE A 313 -2.99 -21.84 -10.55
CA PHE A 313 -1.93 -21.88 -11.56
C PHE A 313 -1.20 -23.22 -11.58
N VAL A 314 -0.77 -23.70 -10.40
CA VAL A 314 -0.07 -24.97 -10.29
C VAL A 314 -0.96 -26.11 -10.75
N ALA A 315 -2.23 -26.14 -10.33
CA ALA A 315 -3.15 -27.18 -10.79
C ALA A 315 -3.43 -27.11 -12.30
N LEU A 316 -3.51 -25.90 -12.86
CA LEU A 316 -3.68 -25.68 -14.29
C LEU A 316 -2.46 -26.16 -15.11
N LEU A 317 -1.23 -26.02 -14.60
CA LEU A 317 -0.02 -26.56 -15.24
C LEU A 317 -0.10 -28.08 -15.42
N PHE A 318 -0.76 -28.79 -14.50
CA PHE A 318 -0.99 -30.23 -14.60
C PHE A 318 -2.28 -30.59 -15.34
N GLY A 319 -2.94 -29.62 -15.98
CA GLY A 319 -4.19 -29.82 -16.70
C GLY A 319 -5.38 -30.18 -15.81
N ARG A 320 -5.31 -29.88 -14.50
CA ARG A 320 -6.33 -30.21 -13.49
C ARG A 320 -6.88 -28.98 -12.77
N PRO A 321 -7.51 -28.03 -13.50
CA PRO A 321 -8.13 -26.84 -12.91
C PRO A 321 -9.23 -27.16 -11.88
N ASP A 322 -9.83 -28.36 -11.94
CA ASP A 322 -10.83 -28.88 -11.00
C ASP A 322 -10.21 -29.18 -9.62
N ILE A 323 -9.09 -29.89 -9.58
CA ILE A 323 -8.36 -30.19 -8.33
C ILE A 323 -7.88 -28.88 -7.70
N GLY A 324 -7.42 -27.92 -8.52
CA GLY A 324 -7.00 -26.60 -8.04
C GLY A 324 -8.11 -25.89 -7.27
N LEU A 325 -9.35 -25.96 -7.77
CA LEU A 325 -10.50 -25.32 -7.13
C LEU A 325 -10.86 -26.01 -5.79
N VAL A 326 -10.78 -27.34 -5.73
CA VAL A 326 -10.98 -28.11 -4.49
C VAL A 326 -9.88 -27.80 -3.47
N ALA A 327 -8.62 -27.75 -3.91
CA ALA A 327 -7.48 -27.41 -3.05
C ALA A 327 -7.59 -25.99 -2.47
N LEU A 328 -8.03 -25.03 -3.30
CA LEU A 328 -8.32 -23.66 -2.88
C LEU A 328 -9.40 -23.61 -1.79
N ALA A 329 -10.48 -24.39 -1.94
CA ALA A 329 -11.55 -24.46 -0.92
C ALA A 329 -11.03 -25.01 0.42
N TRP A 330 -10.27 -26.10 0.40
CA TRP A 330 -9.64 -26.64 1.60
C TRP A 330 -8.65 -25.65 2.23
N TRP A 331 -7.84 -24.98 1.42
CA TRP A 331 -6.92 -23.97 1.91
C TRP A 331 -7.65 -22.78 2.56
N THR A 332 -8.82 -22.42 2.04
CA THR A 332 -9.70 -21.40 2.63
C THR A 332 -10.21 -21.83 4.00
N ILE A 333 -10.65 -23.08 4.15
CA ILE A 333 -11.09 -23.64 5.44
C ILE A 333 -9.94 -23.65 6.44
N ILE A 334 -8.76 -24.16 6.05
CA ILE A 334 -7.58 -24.22 6.91
C ILE A 334 -7.17 -22.82 7.35
N SER A 335 -7.11 -21.86 6.42
CA SER A 335 -6.77 -20.47 6.74
C SER A 335 -7.77 -19.82 7.70
N LEU A 336 -9.07 -20.09 7.51
CA LEU A 336 -10.10 -19.63 8.43
C LEU A 336 -9.91 -20.20 9.83
N ILE A 337 -9.64 -21.51 9.96
CA ILE A 337 -9.39 -22.16 11.25
C ILE A 337 -8.19 -21.51 11.94
N VAL A 338 -7.08 -21.30 11.21
CA VAL A 338 -5.90 -20.61 11.75
C VAL A 338 -6.29 -19.23 12.27
N HIS A 339 -6.96 -18.39 11.48
CA HIS A 339 -7.36 -17.06 11.93
C HIS A 339 -8.33 -17.08 13.12
N ALA A 340 -9.26 -18.04 13.17
CA ALA A 340 -10.20 -18.18 14.29
C ALA A 340 -9.47 -18.56 15.59
N VAL A 341 -8.50 -19.48 15.52
CA VAL A 341 -7.64 -19.83 16.66
C VAL A 341 -6.84 -18.61 17.12
N ARG A 342 -6.26 -17.85 16.18
CA ARG A 342 -5.51 -16.62 16.51
C ARG A 342 -6.40 -15.57 17.17
N LEU A 343 -7.63 -15.37 16.70
CA LEU A 343 -8.60 -14.49 17.34
C LEU A 343 -8.96 -14.94 18.76
N ALA A 344 -9.24 -16.23 18.96
CA ALA A 344 -9.53 -16.78 20.27
C ALA A 344 -8.35 -16.58 21.25
N GLN A 345 -7.12 -16.79 20.78
CA GLN A 345 -5.91 -16.54 21.55
C GLN A 345 -5.75 -15.06 21.92
N ALA A 346 -6.06 -14.13 21.01
CA ALA A 346 -5.97 -12.69 21.28
C ALA A 346 -6.97 -12.26 22.36
N TYR A 347 -8.22 -12.71 22.28
CA TYR A 347 -9.20 -12.46 23.35
C TYR A 347 -8.81 -13.15 24.66
N GLY A 348 -8.26 -14.37 24.63
CA GLY A 348 -7.74 -15.04 25.82
C GLY A 348 -6.63 -14.25 26.50
N GLN A 349 -5.67 -13.74 25.73
CA GLN A 349 -4.60 -12.88 26.23
C GLN A 349 -5.15 -11.55 26.78
N ALA A 350 -6.08 -10.91 26.08
CA ALA A 350 -6.71 -9.67 26.55
C ALA A 350 -7.47 -9.88 27.88
N ARG A 351 -8.22 -10.98 28.02
CA ARG A 351 -8.91 -11.34 29.28
C ARG A 351 -7.96 -11.62 30.44
N SER A 352 -6.73 -12.06 30.15
CA SER A 352 -5.68 -12.22 31.17
C SER A 352 -5.02 -10.91 31.61
N GLY A 353 -5.49 -9.75 31.11
CA GLY A 353 -4.94 -8.43 31.43
C GLY A 353 -3.64 -8.09 30.70
N ARG A 354 -3.16 -8.96 29.80
CA ARG A 354 -1.95 -8.71 29.01
C ARG A 354 -2.29 -7.83 27.80
N PRO A 355 -1.48 -6.80 27.51
CA PRO A 355 -1.72 -5.93 26.36
C PRO A 355 -1.61 -6.71 25.05
N ILE A 356 -2.40 -6.30 24.07
CA ILE A 356 -2.38 -6.81 22.71
C ILE A 356 -1.68 -5.76 21.86
N VAL A 357 -0.40 -6.00 21.59
CA VAL A 357 0.47 -5.11 20.81
C VAL A 357 1.07 -5.87 19.63
N SER A 358 1.43 -5.13 18.58
CA SER A 358 2.10 -5.67 17.40
C SER A 358 3.51 -6.14 17.77
N TRP A 359 3.93 -7.29 17.25
CA TRP A 359 5.30 -7.78 17.48
C TRP A 359 6.37 -6.86 16.88
N MET A 360 6.00 -6.05 15.88
CA MET A 360 6.90 -5.03 15.32
C MET A 360 7.12 -3.92 16.34
N ASP A 361 6.07 -3.50 17.04
CA ASP A 361 6.14 -2.47 18.07
C ASP A 361 6.91 -3.00 19.30
N GLU A 362 6.71 -4.28 19.68
CA GLU A 362 7.47 -4.96 20.75
C GLU A 362 8.98 -5.02 20.44
N ALA A 363 9.34 -5.35 19.20
CA ALA A 363 10.75 -5.44 18.78
C ALA A 363 11.43 -4.05 18.72
N GLU A 364 10.66 -2.99 18.46
CA GLU A 364 11.15 -1.61 18.44
C GLU A 364 11.30 -1.01 19.84
N GLY A 365 10.51 -1.43 20.84
CA GLY A 365 10.67 -0.98 22.23
C GLY A 365 11.85 -1.60 22.99
N GLN A 366 12.49 -2.61 22.41
CA GLN A 366 13.67 -3.32 22.98
C GLN A 366 14.99 -2.94 22.30
N ALA A 367 14.94 -2.12 21.24
CA ALA A 367 16.08 -1.63 20.48
C ALA A 367 16.32 -0.14 20.78
#